data_AF-A0A9D7JV70-F1
#
_entry.id   AF-A0A9D7JV70-F1
#
_cell.length_a   1.000
_cell.length_b   1.000
_cell.length_c   1.000
_cell.angle_alpha   90.00
_cell.angle_beta   90.00
_cell.angle_gamma   90.00
#
_symmetry.space_group_name_H-M   'P 1'
#
loop_
_entity.id
_entity.type
_entity.pdbx_description
1 polymer ?
#
loop_
_entity_poly.entity_id
_entity_poly.type
_entity_poly.pdbx_seq_one_letter_code
_entity_poly.pdbx_strand_id
1 'polypeptide(L)'
;MSYTLEDIFNASALDSKSVEFLNNALKANTLQGFDYLKFKQSVITLQLSMGMSEESAVRSTFATASTLGVTKEKLVESIQHYVQILHKEKTEFDAAHNKQKDIKINHKQSETNFLQEKILSHKAQIAELEKQIKEFQAKIDNADKEIEEARQKIQETKVRFEETYTHYEKVLKDDNDTFNKYL
;
A
#
# COMPACT_ATOMS: atom_id res chain seq x y z
N MET A 1 43.77 13.89 19.59
CA MET A 1 42.39 13.52 19.23
C MET A 1 42.41 12.08 18.73
N SER A 2 41.41 11.26 19.08
CA SER A 2 41.25 9.90 18.55
C SER A 2 40.43 9.99 17.27
N TYR A 3 40.98 9.59 16.12
CA TYR A 3 40.28 9.63 14.83
C TYR A 3 39.21 8.54 14.77
N THR A 4 38.05 8.85 14.20
CA THR A 4 36.91 7.93 14.08
C THR A 4 37.13 6.91 12.96
N LEU A 5 36.30 5.86 12.90
CA LEU A 5 36.32 4.93 11.76
C LEU A 5 35.98 5.63 10.44
N GLU A 6 35.14 6.65 10.49
CA GLU A 6 34.80 7.47 9.32
C GLU A 6 36.03 8.21 8.78
N ASP A 7 36.87 8.74 9.68
CA ASP A 7 38.17 9.34 9.33
C ASP A 7 39.16 8.28 8.79
N ILE A 8 39.17 7.09 9.40
CA ILE A 8 40.04 5.97 9.01
C ILE A 8 39.77 5.51 7.58
N PHE A 9 38.51 5.49 7.17
CA PHE A 9 38.06 5.04 5.85
C PHE A 9 37.78 6.18 4.86
N ASN A 10 37.96 7.44 5.25
CA ASN A 10 37.62 8.62 4.45
C ASN A 10 36.16 8.56 3.92
N ALA A 11 35.22 8.23 4.81
CA ALA A 11 33.83 7.92 4.46
C ALA A 11 32.86 9.10 4.61
N SER A 12 33.36 10.32 4.84
CA SER A 12 32.55 11.51 5.15
C SER A 12 31.61 11.98 4.02
N ALA A 13 31.87 11.55 2.78
CA ALA A 13 31.03 11.84 1.62
C ALA A 13 30.05 10.69 1.27
N LEU A 14 30.04 9.60 2.05
CA LEU A 14 29.21 8.42 1.79
C LEU A 14 27.86 8.50 2.54
N ASP A 15 26.94 7.58 2.24
CA ASP A 15 25.64 7.50 2.91
C ASP A 15 25.81 7.24 4.41
N SER A 16 25.32 8.17 5.23
CA SER A 16 25.57 8.19 6.68
C SER A 16 25.03 6.95 7.40
N LYS A 17 23.89 6.41 6.96
CA LYS A 17 23.31 5.19 7.55
C LYS A 17 24.13 3.96 7.23
N SER A 18 24.58 3.83 5.99
CA SER A 18 25.45 2.74 5.54
C SER A 18 26.80 2.79 6.25
N VAL A 19 27.37 4.00 6.41
CA VAL A 19 28.59 4.24 7.17
C VAL A 19 28.40 3.86 8.64
N GLU A 20 27.33 4.31 9.28
CA GLU A 20 27.04 3.97 10.67
C GLU A 20 26.88 2.46 10.86
N PHE A 21 26.12 1.80 9.99
CA PHE A 21 25.87 0.36 10.04
C PHE A 21 27.16 -0.45 9.93
N LEU A 22 27.98 -0.19 8.90
CA LEU A 22 29.24 -0.90 8.70
C LEU A 22 30.26 -0.56 9.80
N ASN A 23 30.29 0.69 10.28
CA ASN A 23 31.15 1.06 11.41
C ASN A 23 30.77 0.31 12.68
N ASN A 24 29.47 0.12 12.95
CA ASN A 24 29.01 -0.64 14.10
C ASN A 24 29.38 -2.13 13.97
N ALA A 25 29.26 -2.71 12.77
CA ALA A 25 29.69 -4.09 12.53
C ALA A 25 31.21 -4.26 12.74
N LEU A 26 32.02 -3.33 12.25
CA LEU A 26 33.48 -3.36 12.46
C LEU A 26 33.85 -3.18 13.95
N LYS A 27 33.18 -2.26 14.67
CA LYS A 27 33.38 -2.06 16.12
C LYS A 27 33.00 -3.29 16.94
N ALA A 28 31.91 -3.97 16.58
CA ALA A 28 31.46 -5.17 17.27
C ALA A 28 32.40 -6.37 17.07
N ASN A 29 33.21 -6.34 16.00
CA ASN A 29 34.11 -7.42 15.61
C ASN A 29 35.59 -7.02 15.75
N THR A 30 35.92 -6.09 16.65
CA THR A 30 37.32 -5.67 16.86
C THR A 30 38.18 -6.79 17.43
N LEU A 31 39.41 -6.91 16.95
CA LEU A 31 40.35 -7.92 17.44
C LEU A 31 41.07 -7.45 18.71
N GLN A 32 41.44 -8.40 19.57
CA GLN A 32 42.24 -8.11 20.75
C GLN A 32 43.67 -7.71 20.35
N GLY A 33 44.26 -6.77 21.08
CA GLY A 33 45.63 -6.30 20.83
C GLY A 33 45.69 -5.14 19.83
N PHE A 34 46.84 -4.96 19.19
CA PHE A 34 47.11 -3.88 18.24
C PHE A 34 46.85 -4.39 16.81
N ASP A 35 45.65 -4.11 16.31
CA ASP A 35 45.09 -4.63 15.07
C ASP A 35 45.14 -3.59 13.92
N TYR A 36 44.58 -3.95 12.75
CA TYR A 36 44.58 -3.05 11.59
C TYR A 36 43.92 -1.68 11.88
N LEU A 37 42.81 -1.64 12.60
CA LEU A 37 42.09 -0.38 12.86
C LEU A 37 42.94 0.54 13.74
N LYS A 38 43.56 0.02 14.81
CA LYS A 38 44.48 0.78 15.66
C LYS A 38 45.75 1.17 14.92
N PHE A 39 46.26 0.30 14.05
CA PHE A 39 47.40 0.59 13.19
C PHE A 39 47.10 1.77 12.26
N LYS A 40 46.00 1.71 11.50
CA LYS A 40 45.60 2.77 10.56
C LYS A 40 45.31 4.09 11.29
N GLN A 41 44.68 4.02 12.46
CA GLN A 41 44.45 5.18 13.33
C GLN A 41 45.76 5.84 13.78
N SER A 42 46.75 5.03 14.17
CA SER A 42 48.06 5.53 14.61
C SER A 42 48.83 6.19 13.45
N VAL A 43 48.78 5.58 12.26
CA VAL A 43 49.38 6.15 11.03
C VAL A 43 48.76 7.51 10.72
N ILE A 44 47.43 7.62 10.69
CA ILE A 44 46.72 8.89 10.44
C ILE A 44 47.09 9.94 11.50
N THR A 45 47.21 9.51 12.77
CA THR A 45 47.60 10.41 13.86
C THR A 45 48.99 10.99 13.65
N LEU A 46 49.97 10.17 13.26
CA LEU A 46 51.33 10.63 12.97
C LEU A 46 51.38 11.54 11.74
N GLN A 47 50.62 11.23 10.68
CA GLN A 47 50.55 12.06 9.48
C GLN A 47 49.98 13.44 9.79
N LEU A 48 48.84 13.51 10.48
CA LEU A 48 48.11 14.75 10.69
C LEU A 48 48.65 15.58 11.88
N SER A 49 49.11 14.92 12.94
CA SER A 49 49.54 15.62 14.17
C SER A 49 51.02 15.97 14.17
N MET A 50 51.85 15.20 13.44
CA MET A 50 53.31 15.39 13.40
C MET A 50 53.82 15.75 12.00
N GLY A 51 52.93 15.91 11.01
CA GLY A 51 53.30 16.25 9.63
C GLY A 51 54.18 15.19 8.96
N MET A 52 54.14 13.95 9.45
CA MET A 52 54.97 12.86 8.92
C MET A 52 54.49 12.42 7.55
N SER A 53 55.42 12.07 6.65
CA SER A 53 55.06 11.38 5.42
C SER A 53 54.40 10.02 5.73
N GLU A 54 53.56 9.53 4.82
CA GLU A 54 52.90 8.23 4.96
C GLU A 54 53.90 7.10 5.23
N GLU A 55 54.98 7.06 4.45
CA GLU A 55 56.02 6.05 4.55
C GLU A 55 56.69 6.03 5.93
N SER A 56 57.00 7.22 6.47
CA SER A 56 57.59 7.36 7.81
C SER A 56 56.56 7.01 8.90
N ALA A 57 55.32 7.48 8.77
CA ALA A 57 54.25 7.17 9.73
C ALA A 57 53.95 5.67 9.80
N VAL A 58 53.92 4.98 8.66
CA VAL A 58 53.73 3.52 8.58
C VAL A 58 54.90 2.78 9.23
N ARG A 59 56.15 3.14 8.88
CA ARG A 59 57.33 2.51 9.48
C ARG A 59 57.43 2.72 10.98
N SER A 60 57.20 3.95 11.45
CA SER A 60 57.22 4.28 12.88
C SER A 60 56.11 3.54 13.63
N THR A 61 54.88 3.54 13.10
CA THR A 61 53.77 2.77 13.69
C THR A 61 54.10 1.29 13.77
N PHE A 62 54.67 0.71 12.70
CA PHE A 62 55.04 -0.70 12.67
C PHE A 62 56.15 -1.02 13.67
N ALA A 63 57.21 -0.20 13.75
CA ALA A 63 58.27 -0.37 14.73
C ALA A 63 57.74 -0.41 16.17
N THR A 64 56.81 0.49 16.51
CA THR A 64 56.12 0.49 17.82
C THR A 64 55.21 -0.72 17.99
N ALA A 65 54.43 -1.09 16.97
CA ALA A 65 53.54 -2.26 17.06
C ALA A 65 54.33 -3.57 17.19
N SER A 66 55.50 -3.69 16.57
CA SER A 66 56.34 -4.87 16.65
C SER A 66 56.93 -5.11 18.04
N THR A 67 57.21 -4.07 18.84
CA THR A 67 57.59 -4.25 20.24
C THR A 67 56.45 -4.83 21.09
N LEU A 68 55.21 -4.69 20.63
CA LEU A 68 54.00 -5.28 21.21
C LEU A 68 53.65 -6.66 20.59
N GLY A 69 54.52 -7.24 19.77
CA GLY A 69 54.34 -8.58 19.19
C GLY A 69 53.47 -8.62 17.92
N VAL A 70 53.24 -7.47 17.27
CA VAL A 70 52.59 -7.39 15.96
C VAL A 70 53.59 -7.70 14.85
N THR A 71 53.22 -8.62 13.97
CA THR A 71 53.95 -8.94 12.74
C THR A 71 53.16 -8.45 11.53
N LYS A 72 53.81 -8.42 10.36
CA LYS A 72 53.14 -8.08 9.10
C LYS A 72 52.00 -9.05 8.81
N GLU A 73 52.21 -10.33 9.07
CA GLU A 73 51.25 -11.41 8.86
C GLU A 73 49.99 -11.16 9.70
N LYS A 74 50.15 -10.86 11.00
CA LYS A 74 49.01 -10.53 11.89
C LYS A 74 48.22 -9.29 11.44
N LEU A 75 48.90 -8.28 10.87
CA LEU A 75 48.21 -7.10 10.31
C LEU A 75 47.41 -7.46 9.07
N VAL A 76 47.97 -8.29 8.19
CA VAL A 76 47.26 -8.78 6.99
C VAL A 76 46.07 -9.65 7.37
N GLU A 77 46.23 -10.56 8.33
CA GLU A 77 45.14 -11.37 8.88
C GLU A 77 44.04 -10.49 9.48
N SER A 78 44.41 -9.44 10.21
CA SER A 78 43.44 -8.47 10.74
C SER A 78 42.68 -7.74 9.65
N ILE A 79 43.33 -7.35 8.54
CA ILE A 79 42.65 -6.76 7.38
C ILE A 79 41.66 -7.77 6.79
N GLN A 80 42.08 -9.02 6.59
CA GLN A 80 41.24 -10.06 6.02
C GLN A 80 40.01 -10.33 6.89
N HIS A 81 40.16 -10.34 8.22
CA HIS A 81 39.05 -10.43 9.16
C HIS A 81 38.02 -9.32 8.92
N TYR A 82 38.44 -8.06 8.87
CA TYR A 82 37.52 -6.95 8.64
C TYR A 82 36.86 -6.99 7.25
N VAL A 83 37.58 -7.42 6.21
CA VAL A 83 37.00 -7.64 4.87
C VAL A 83 35.93 -8.74 4.91
N GLN A 84 36.17 -9.84 5.64
CA GLN A 84 35.18 -10.90 5.81
C GLN A 84 33.92 -10.42 6.54
N ILE A 85 34.07 -9.58 7.57
CA ILE A 85 32.91 -8.94 8.23
C ILE A 85 32.13 -8.09 7.23
N LEU A 86 32.77 -7.23 6.44
CA LEU A 86 32.09 -6.42 5.43
C LEU A 86 31.38 -7.27 4.37
N HIS A 87 31.97 -8.38 3.93
CA HIS A 87 31.33 -9.32 3.00
C HIS A 87 30.10 -9.99 3.62
N LYS A 88 30.17 -10.37 4.90
CA LYS A 88 29.05 -10.93 5.63
C LYS A 88 27.90 -9.92 5.73
N GLU A 89 28.20 -8.69 6.19
CA GLU A 89 27.21 -7.62 6.30
C GLU A 89 26.55 -7.30 4.95
N LYS A 90 27.34 -7.25 3.87
CA LYS A 90 26.82 -7.09 2.51
C LYS A 90 25.85 -8.21 2.13
N THR A 91 26.21 -9.46 2.44
CA THR A 91 25.37 -10.63 2.11
C THR A 91 24.06 -10.59 2.88
N GLU A 92 24.10 -10.25 4.17
CA GLU A 92 22.90 -10.11 5.01
C GLU A 92 22.02 -8.95 4.55
N PHE A 93 22.62 -7.82 4.18
CA PHE A 93 21.92 -6.68 3.59
C PHE A 93 21.21 -7.05 2.28
N ASP A 94 21.92 -7.71 1.35
CA ASP A 94 21.35 -8.13 0.07
C ASP A 94 20.17 -9.10 0.27
N ALA A 95 20.29 -10.03 1.22
CA ALA A 95 19.22 -10.95 1.58
C ALA A 95 17.99 -10.22 2.17
N ALA A 96 18.21 -9.29 3.12
CA ALA A 96 17.14 -8.51 3.72
C ALA A 96 16.44 -7.60 2.70
N HIS A 97 17.21 -6.99 1.79
CA HIS A 97 16.69 -6.15 0.72
C HIS A 97 15.82 -6.96 -0.26
N ASN A 98 16.29 -8.13 -0.70
CA ASN A 98 15.51 -9.00 -1.58
C ASN A 98 14.22 -9.49 -0.91
N LYS A 99 14.29 -9.89 0.36
CA LYS A 99 13.10 -10.27 1.14
C LYS A 99 12.08 -9.13 1.23
N GLN A 100 12.52 -7.91 1.52
CA GLN A 100 11.65 -6.72 1.55
C GLN A 100 10.99 -6.45 0.20
N LYS A 101 11.77 -6.58 -0.89
CA LYS A 101 11.27 -6.41 -2.25
C LYS A 101 10.20 -7.45 -2.57
N ASP A 102 10.46 -8.72 -2.29
CA ASP A 102 9.53 -9.81 -2.55
C ASP A 102 8.24 -9.67 -1.74
N ILE A 103 8.34 -9.31 -0.45
CA ILE A 103 7.15 -9.06 0.39
C ILE A 103 6.30 -7.93 -0.19
N LYS A 104 6.91 -6.80 -0.57
CA LYS A 104 6.17 -5.65 -1.10
C LYS A 104 5.51 -5.96 -2.45
N ILE A 105 6.21 -6.67 -3.33
CA ILE A 105 5.67 -7.07 -4.63
C ILE A 105 4.55 -8.08 -4.46
N ASN A 106 4.77 -9.14 -3.68
CA ASN A 106 3.76 -10.19 -3.45
C ASN A 106 2.52 -9.63 -2.75
N HIS A 107 2.69 -8.76 -1.75
CA HIS A 107 1.56 -8.10 -1.08
C HIS A 107 0.73 -7.28 -2.07
N LYS A 108 1.38 -6.44 -2.89
CA LYS A 108 0.70 -5.64 -3.91
C LYS A 108 0.01 -6.52 -4.97
N GLN A 109 0.63 -7.63 -5.36
CA GLN A 109 0.03 -8.56 -6.32
C GLN A 109 -1.21 -9.24 -5.74
N SER A 110 -1.15 -9.72 -4.50
CA SER A 110 -2.30 -10.32 -3.80
C SER A 110 -3.43 -9.31 -3.61
N GLU A 111 -3.12 -8.08 -3.21
CA GLU A 111 -4.09 -6.99 -3.08
C GLU A 111 -4.76 -6.68 -4.43
N THR A 112 -3.97 -6.61 -5.51
CA THR A 112 -4.49 -6.37 -6.87
C THR A 112 -5.43 -7.49 -7.30
N ASN A 113 -5.05 -8.76 -7.09
CA ASN A 113 -5.89 -9.91 -7.45
C ASN A 113 -7.20 -9.90 -6.64
N PHE A 114 -7.14 -9.64 -5.34
CA PHE A 114 -8.32 -9.52 -4.48
C PHE A 114 -9.27 -8.42 -4.96
N LEU A 115 -8.74 -7.24 -5.32
CA LEU A 115 -9.54 -6.15 -5.86
C LEU A 115 -10.17 -6.49 -7.22
N GLN A 116 -9.45 -7.21 -8.09
CA GLN A 116 -9.98 -7.69 -9.37
C GLN A 116 -11.16 -8.66 -9.17
N GLU A 117 -11.05 -9.61 -8.23
CA GLU A 117 -12.15 -10.52 -7.88
C GLU A 117 -13.37 -9.76 -7.34
N LYS A 118 -13.16 -8.75 -6.49
CA LYS A 118 -14.24 -7.89 -5.99
C LYS A 118 -14.92 -7.12 -7.10
N ILE A 119 -14.17 -6.57 -8.05
CA ILE A 119 -14.72 -5.88 -9.23
C ILE A 119 -15.60 -6.83 -10.05
N LEU A 120 -15.16 -8.06 -10.30
CA LEU A 120 -15.95 -9.05 -11.05
C LEU A 120 -17.25 -9.40 -10.31
N SER A 121 -17.17 -9.64 -8.99
CA SER A 121 -18.34 -9.92 -8.16
C SER A 121 -19.34 -8.75 -8.17
N HIS A 122 -18.89 -7.51 -8.01
CA HIS A 122 -19.77 -6.34 -8.04
C HIS A 122 -20.37 -6.10 -9.42
N LYS A 123 -19.64 -6.35 -10.52
CA LYS A 123 -20.21 -6.29 -11.88
C LYS A 123 -21.34 -7.29 -12.06
N ALA A 124 -21.20 -8.52 -11.54
CA ALA A 124 -22.27 -9.51 -11.58
C ALA A 124 -23.50 -9.06 -10.77
N GLN A 125 -23.29 -8.47 -9.59
CA GLN A 125 -24.37 -7.91 -8.77
C GLN A 125 -25.10 -6.76 -9.47
N ILE A 126 -24.37 -5.85 -10.13
CA ILE A 126 -24.96 -4.76 -10.90
C ILE A 126 -25.84 -5.32 -12.02
N ALA A 127 -25.36 -6.30 -12.78
CA ALA A 127 -26.13 -6.90 -13.86
C ALA A 127 -27.44 -7.54 -13.38
N GLU A 128 -27.41 -8.21 -12.22
CA GLU A 128 -28.61 -8.79 -11.61
C GLU A 128 -29.59 -7.70 -11.13
N LEU A 129 -29.09 -6.64 -10.48
CA LEU A 129 -29.92 -5.51 -10.06
C LEU A 129 -30.56 -4.80 -11.25
N GLU A 130 -29.81 -4.60 -12.33
CA GLU A 130 -30.34 -4.01 -13.57
C GLU A 130 -31.45 -4.87 -14.20
N LYS A 131 -31.31 -6.20 -14.16
CA LYS A 131 -32.35 -7.13 -14.60
C LYS A 131 -33.60 -7.00 -13.74
N GLN A 132 -33.44 -6.98 -12.42
CA GLN A 132 -34.57 -6.84 -11.48
C GLN A 132 -35.29 -5.50 -11.66
N ILE A 133 -34.56 -4.40 -11.87
CA ILE A 133 -35.14 -3.09 -12.18
C ILE A 133 -36.03 -3.17 -13.42
N LYS A 134 -35.56 -3.82 -14.49
CA LYS A 134 -36.36 -3.99 -15.73
C LYS A 134 -37.61 -4.82 -15.50
N GLU A 135 -37.51 -5.90 -14.73
CA GLU A 135 -38.66 -6.74 -14.38
C GLU A 135 -39.70 -5.98 -13.55
N PHE A 136 -39.28 -5.14 -12.60
CA PHE A 136 -40.19 -4.32 -11.82
C PHE A 136 -40.83 -3.21 -12.66
N GLN A 137 -40.08 -2.57 -13.56
CA GLN A 137 -40.65 -1.58 -14.46
C GLN A 137 -41.75 -2.19 -15.35
N ALA A 138 -41.51 -3.36 -15.92
CA ALA A 138 -42.51 -4.06 -16.74
C ALA A 138 -43.79 -4.40 -15.94
N LYS A 139 -43.64 -4.76 -14.66
CA LYS A 139 -44.80 -5.01 -13.77
C LYS A 139 -45.58 -3.72 -13.47
N ILE A 140 -44.89 -2.62 -13.24
CA ILE A 140 -45.52 -1.30 -13.04
C ILE A 140 -46.30 -0.90 -14.28
N ASP A 141 -45.67 -0.96 -15.46
CA ASP A 141 -46.30 -0.58 -16.72
C ASP A 141 -47.58 -1.40 -17.00
N ASN A 142 -47.55 -2.71 -16.70
CA ASN A 142 -48.74 -3.56 -16.82
C ASN A 142 -49.83 -3.20 -15.80
N ALA A 143 -49.45 -2.97 -14.55
CA ALA A 143 -50.41 -2.57 -13.50
C ALA A 143 -51.07 -1.23 -13.80
N ASP A 144 -50.32 -0.25 -14.30
CA ASP A 144 -50.85 1.06 -14.70
C ASP A 144 -51.87 0.92 -15.83
N LYS A 145 -51.60 0.05 -16.81
CA LYS A 145 -52.55 -0.25 -17.88
C LYS A 145 -53.83 -0.88 -17.34
N GLU A 146 -53.72 -1.87 -16.45
CA GLU A 146 -54.88 -2.53 -15.82
C GLU A 146 -55.71 -1.53 -14.98
N ILE A 147 -55.05 -0.61 -14.28
CA ILE A 147 -55.69 0.46 -13.50
C ILE A 147 -56.49 1.39 -14.42
N GLU A 148 -55.90 1.84 -15.53
CA GLU A 148 -56.60 2.73 -16.47
C GLU A 148 -57.79 2.04 -17.14
N GLU A 149 -57.66 0.77 -17.53
CA GLU A 149 -58.78 -0.01 -18.06
C GLU A 149 -59.90 -0.17 -17.02
N ALA A 150 -59.55 -0.43 -15.76
CA ALA A 150 -60.53 -0.52 -14.68
C ALA A 150 -61.24 0.82 -14.42
N ARG A 151 -60.50 1.93 -14.41
CA ARG A 151 -61.05 3.29 -14.26
C ARG A 151 -62.05 3.62 -15.36
N GLN A 152 -61.71 3.32 -16.61
CA GLN A 152 -62.61 3.55 -17.75
C GLN A 152 -63.91 2.75 -17.59
N LYS A 153 -63.83 1.45 -17.28
CA LYS A 153 -65.03 0.61 -17.07
C LYS A 153 -65.91 1.09 -15.92
N ILE A 154 -65.30 1.52 -14.81
CA ILE A 154 -66.04 2.08 -13.67
C ILE A 154 -66.76 3.36 -14.10
N GLN A 155 -66.07 4.25 -14.81
CA GLN A 155 -66.65 5.51 -15.28
C GLN A 155 -67.78 5.27 -16.29
N GLU A 156 -67.62 4.38 -17.25
CA GLU A 156 -68.66 4.00 -18.20
C GLU A 156 -69.89 3.39 -17.51
N THR A 157 -69.66 2.57 -16.48
CA THR A 157 -70.75 1.98 -15.69
C THR A 157 -71.52 3.06 -14.93
N LYS A 158 -70.81 4.02 -14.33
CA LYS A 158 -71.42 5.18 -13.67
C LYS A 158 -72.25 6.01 -14.64
N VAL A 159 -71.70 6.36 -15.80
CA VAL A 159 -72.41 7.16 -16.82
C VAL A 159 -73.70 6.45 -17.27
N ARG A 160 -73.62 5.16 -17.61
CA ARG A 160 -74.80 4.38 -18.00
C ARG A 160 -75.88 4.32 -16.91
N PHE A 161 -75.46 4.21 -15.65
CA PHE A 161 -76.38 4.23 -14.53
C PHE A 161 -77.08 5.58 -14.38
N GLU A 162 -76.33 6.68 -14.39
CA GLU A 162 -76.88 8.05 -14.29
C GLU A 162 -77.83 8.39 -15.44
N GLU A 163 -77.50 7.97 -16.66
CA GLU A 163 -78.37 8.11 -17.84
C GLU A 163 -79.69 7.36 -17.65
N THR A 164 -79.62 6.12 -17.18
CA THR A 164 -80.81 5.28 -16.90
C THR A 164 -81.65 5.88 -15.79
N TYR A 165 -81.02 6.31 -14.69
CA TYR A 165 -81.67 6.97 -13.56
C TYR A 165 -82.40 8.24 -13.98
N THR A 166 -81.71 9.14 -14.70
CA THR A 166 -82.27 10.40 -15.20
C THR A 166 -83.46 10.15 -16.14
N HIS A 167 -83.38 9.11 -16.98
CA HIS A 167 -84.48 8.74 -17.85
C HIS A 167 -85.72 8.29 -17.04
N TYR A 168 -85.52 7.42 -16.04
CA TYR A 168 -86.60 6.92 -15.19
C TYR A 168 -87.23 8.06 -14.37
N GLU A 169 -86.41 8.92 -13.76
CA GLU A 169 -86.88 10.08 -13.00
C GLU A 169 -87.72 11.02 -13.88
N LYS A 170 -87.27 11.29 -15.11
CA LYS A 170 -88.01 12.13 -16.05
C LYS A 170 -89.37 11.55 -16.39
N VAL A 171 -89.45 10.26 -16.74
CA VAL A 171 -90.73 9.61 -17.08
C VAL A 171 -91.69 9.68 -15.90
N LEU A 172 -91.23 9.35 -14.69
CA LEU A 172 -92.04 9.43 -13.47
C LEU A 172 -92.54 10.85 -13.19
N LYS A 173 -91.71 11.87 -13.45
CA LYS A 173 -92.09 13.26 -13.27
C LYS A 173 -93.11 13.72 -14.31
N ASP A 174 -92.89 13.40 -15.59
CA ASP A 174 -93.79 13.72 -16.69
C ASP A 174 -95.18 13.07 -16.48
N ASP A 175 -95.21 11.82 -15.98
CA ASP A 175 -96.45 11.11 -15.63
C ASP A 175 -97.15 11.76 -14.42
N ASN A 176 -96.41 12.11 -13.36
CA ASN A 176 -96.96 12.80 -12.19
C ASN A 176 -97.57 14.17 -12.56
N ASP A 177 -96.91 14.94 -13.42
CA ASP A 177 -97.42 16.22 -13.91
C ASP A 177 -98.67 16.03 -14.78
N THR A 178 -98.71 14.97 -15.59
CA THR A 178 -99.88 14.59 -16.39
C THR A 178 -101.07 14.21 -15.49
N PHE A 179 -100.86 13.39 -14.47
CA PHE A 179 -101.91 12.99 -13.54
C PHE A 179 -102.48 14.18 -12.77
N ASN A 180 -101.62 15.05 -12.23
CA ASN A 180 -102.08 16.26 -11.53
C ASN A 180 -102.85 17.24 -12.42
N LYS A 181 -102.73 17.14 -13.74
CA LYS A 181 -103.40 18.02 -14.70
C LYS A 181 -104.77 17.50 -15.15
N TYR A 182 -104.92 16.18 -15.29
CA TYR A 182 -106.08 15.57 -15.96
C TYR A 182 -106.96 14.69 -15.07
N LEU A 183 -106.47 14.27 -13.89
CA LEU A 183 -107.24 13.57 -12.87
C LEU A 183 -107.64 14.55 -11.76
#